data_AF-A0A914SIG6-F1
#
_entry.id   AF-A0A914SIG6-F1
#
_cell.length_a   1.000
_cell.length_b   1.000
_cell.length_c   1.000
_cell.angle_alpha   90.00
_cell.angle_beta   90.00
_cell.angle_gamma   90.00
#
_symmetry.space_group_name_H-M   'P 1'
#
loop_
_entity.id
_entity.type
_entity.pdbx_description
1 polymer ?
#
loop_
_entity_poly.entity_id
_entity_poly.type
_entity_poly.pdbx_seq_one_letter_code
_entity_poly.pdbx_strand_id
1 'polypeptide(L)'
;MDDDSVSQDASQSEEIELHISKPKTQFARKGTGGVAPIYAEEVKMTKVQRTYEQLSFSNPGKQFADIGLDFRGGRRREVAEKQRTKKVKPHYDGKGYFIHPEFKEPIKMCDCLRQDCPGCFPKCRKCTSKLCGPICQTNRNTIPIQISVNGLGGLIRNNPLVNEKGKKKKQKVSNEEEEDEDDQEYSQPSTEEEEETDDPNFDPKDPDFTPLVFGMIHVPALPGTPKSKLSLNAIDEVVKDEAEIYKKCGVDGIILENMHDLPYSMSKDVGPEIVAAMTRFSISAAKIFKSSKLPSLMGIQILAGANCQALSVAAAAELDFIRAECFVFAHVADEGFMQGNAAKLMRFRRNICAENIAVITDIKKKHSSHAITADVSIGEMAHATEFFLGDGVILTGNATGQPANVHDIKEVRQHSSLPVFIGSGITSNNAKDFKLADGFIVGSHFKTHGKWQESLDPEIIKSFMHQILPFKK
;
A
#
# COMPACT_ATOMS: atom_id res chain seq x y z
N MET A 1 -43.97 23.04 74.28
CA MET A 1 -45.18 22.26 73.94
C MET A 1 -44.68 20.95 73.37
N ASP A 2 -44.45 20.06 74.32
CA ASP A 2 -44.78 18.63 74.37
C ASP A 2 -44.00 17.57 73.56
N ASP A 3 -43.58 16.58 74.35
CA ASP A 3 -43.33 15.15 74.16
C ASP A 3 -42.04 14.60 73.54
N ASP A 4 -41.08 14.34 74.43
CA ASP A 4 -40.57 13.01 74.87
C ASP A 4 -40.36 11.85 73.87
N SER A 5 -39.11 11.35 73.89
CA SER A 5 -38.69 9.97 74.24
C SER A 5 -37.87 9.14 73.21
N VAL A 6 -36.67 8.72 73.68
CA VAL A 6 -36.06 7.36 73.58
C VAL A 6 -35.50 6.94 72.20
N SER A 7 -34.32 6.35 72.00
CA SER A 7 -33.22 5.81 72.82
C SER A 7 -31.97 5.63 71.95
N GLN A 8 -30.82 5.53 72.62
CA GLN A 8 -29.55 5.02 72.11
C GLN A 8 -29.67 3.60 71.53
N ASP A 9 -28.93 3.30 70.47
CA ASP A 9 -28.18 2.03 70.42
C ASP A 9 -26.98 2.12 69.48
N ALA A 10 -25.82 1.77 70.03
CA ALA A 10 -24.56 1.60 69.33
C ALA A 10 -24.33 0.09 69.16
N SER A 11 -24.19 -0.38 67.92
CA SER A 11 -23.70 -1.72 67.59
C SER A 11 -22.63 -1.54 66.51
N GLN A 12 -21.36 -1.67 66.91
CA GLN A 12 -20.55 -2.89 66.82
C GLN A 12 -20.11 -3.21 65.38
N SER A 13 -18.81 -3.05 65.21
CA SER A 13 -17.93 -3.52 64.15
C SER A 13 -18.00 -5.04 63.95
N GLU A 14 -18.16 -5.48 62.71
CA GLU A 14 -17.66 -6.78 62.26
C GLU A 14 -16.91 -6.61 60.93
N GLU A 15 -15.60 -6.82 60.99
CA GLU A 15 -14.72 -7.02 59.85
C GLU A 15 -15.12 -8.32 59.14
N ILE A 16 -15.47 -8.24 57.86
CA ILE A 16 -15.62 -9.43 57.01
C ILE A 16 -14.25 -9.71 56.37
N GLU A 17 -13.53 -10.66 56.95
CA GLU A 17 -12.33 -11.27 56.36
C GLU A 17 -12.70 -11.97 55.04
N LEU A 18 -12.25 -11.42 53.92
CA LEU A 18 -12.23 -12.11 52.63
C LEU A 18 -11.05 -13.10 52.60
N HIS A 19 -11.36 -14.39 52.84
CA HIS A 19 -10.44 -15.50 52.64
C HIS A 19 -10.00 -15.63 51.16
N ILE A 20 -8.88 -14.99 50.82
CA ILE A 20 -8.16 -15.22 49.57
C ILE A 20 -7.31 -16.49 49.73
N SER A 21 -7.79 -17.61 49.20
CA SER A 21 -6.98 -18.83 49.07
C SER A 21 -5.90 -18.61 48.00
N LYS A 22 -4.64 -18.49 48.44
CA LYS A 22 -3.47 -18.44 47.55
C LYS A 22 -3.22 -19.85 46.98
N PRO A 23 -3.12 -20.06 45.66
CA PRO A 23 -2.67 -21.33 45.13
C PRO A 23 -1.17 -21.52 45.43
N LYS A 24 -0.85 -22.56 46.21
CA LYS A 24 0.52 -23.00 46.47
C LYS A 24 1.13 -23.56 45.19
N THR A 25 2.06 -22.84 44.59
CA THR A 25 2.96 -23.37 43.55
C THR A 25 4.02 -24.25 44.21
N GLN A 26 3.82 -25.57 44.17
CA GLN A 26 4.89 -26.53 44.45
C GLN A 26 5.64 -26.84 43.15
N PHE A 27 6.92 -26.47 43.13
CA PHE A 27 7.88 -26.97 42.15
C PHE A 27 8.13 -28.46 42.42
N ALA A 28 7.81 -29.31 41.46
CA ALA A 28 8.27 -30.69 41.41
C ALA A 28 8.97 -30.95 40.07
N ARG A 29 10.30 -31.04 40.11
CA ARG A 29 11.09 -31.71 39.07
C ARG A 29 11.05 -33.21 39.35
N LYS A 30 10.60 -34.01 38.38
CA LYS A 30 11.05 -35.39 38.14
C LYS A 30 10.71 -35.76 36.69
N GLY A 31 11.70 -36.34 36.00
CA GLY A 31 11.67 -36.58 34.57
C GLY A 31 11.09 -37.93 34.13
N THR A 32 11.39 -38.21 32.86
CA THR A 32 11.26 -39.46 32.10
C THR A 32 9.84 -40.01 31.92
N GLY A 33 9.33 -39.90 30.70
CA GLY A 33 8.13 -40.59 30.24
C GLY A 33 7.73 -40.07 28.87
N GLY A 34 8.21 -40.72 27.80
CA GLY A 34 7.70 -40.47 26.46
C GLY A 34 6.22 -40.78 26.43
N VAL A 35 5.42 -39.83 25.92
CA VAL A 35 3.99 -40.03 25.67
C VAL A 35 3.83 -40.11 24.16
N ALA A 36 3.36 -41.27 23.69
CA ALA A 36 3.02 -41.54 22.30
C ALA A 36 1.98 -40.54 21.80
N PRO A 37 2.00 -40.17 20.50
CA PRO A 37 1.01 -39.25 19.95
C PRO A 37 -0.37 -39.90 20.01
N ILE A 38 -1.28 -39.22 20.70
CA ILE A 38 -2.72 -39.50 20.66
C ILE A 38 -3.18 -39.17 19.23
N TYR A 39 -3.88 -40.12 18.62
CA TYR A 39 -4.44 -40.04 17.28
C TYR A 39 -5.15 -38.69 17.07
N ALA A 40 -4.75 -37.98 16.02
CA ALA A 40 -5.46 -36.83 15.51
C ALA A 40 -6.86 -37.27 15.04
N GLU A 41 -7.89 -36.84 15.73
CA GLU A 41 -9.18 -36.65 15.08
C GLU A 41 -8.98 -35.59 13.99
N GLU A 42 -9.25 -35.94 12.74
CA GLU A 42 -9.28 -35.01 11.61
C GLU A 42 -10.38 -33.96 11.86
N VAL A 43 -10.03 -32.89 12.56
CA VAL A 43 -10.84 -31.68 12.62
C VAL A 43 -10.79 -31.06 11.22
N LYS A 44 -11.90 -31.13 10.49
CA LYS A 44 -12.06 -30.39 9.22
C LYS A 44 -11.74 -28.91 9.47
N MET A 45 -10.62 -28.46 8.92
CA MET A 45 -10.18 -27.06 8.96
C MET A 45 -11.18 -26.15 8.23
N THR A 46 -11.38 -24.92 8.73
CA THR A 46 -12.30 -23.94 8.10
C THR A 46 -11.62 -23.17 6.95
N LYS A 47 -12.39 -22.54 6.05
CA LYS A 47 -11.82 -21.68 4.99
C LYS A 47 -10.95 -20.55 5.57
N VAL A 48 -11.38 -19.91 6.66
CA VAL A 48 -10.57 -18.87 7.32
C VAL A 48 -9.27 -19.44 7.88
N GLN A 49 -9.27 -20.69 8.37
CA GLN A 49 -8.04 -21.33 8.81
C GLN A 49 -7.11 -21.66 7.64
N ARG A 50 -7.63 -21.96 6.45
CA ARG A 50 -6.82 -22.15 5.22
C ARG A 50 -6.26 -20.84 4.69
N THR A 51 -7.06 -19.76 4.67
CA THR A 51 -6.55 -18.40 4.36
C THR A 51 -5.51 -17.96 5.40
N TYR A 52 -5.74 -18.26 6.68
CA TYR A 52 -4.76 -18.06 7.76
C TYR A 52 -3.50 -18.90 7.54
N GLU A 53 -3.60 -20.14 7.08
CA GLU A 53 -2.44 -21.00 6.76
C GLU A 53 -1.65 -20.52 5.55
N GLN A 54 -2.33 -20.01 4.51
CA GLN A 54 -1.70 -19.32 3.38
C GLN A 54 -1.01 -18.01 3.81
N LEU A 55 -1.49 -17.37 4.88
CA LEU A 55 -0.86 -16.20 5.50
C LEU A 55 0.21 -16.58 6.56
N SER A 56 0.17 -17.80 7.11
CA SER A 56 1.11 -18.26 8.14
C SER A 56 2.34 -18.90 7.50
N PHE A 57 3.40 -18.13 7.29
CA PHE A 57 4.63 -18.66 6.72
C PHE A 57 5.56 -19.26 7.78
N SER A 58 5.97 -20.52 7.54
CA SER A 58 7.14 -21.12 8.19
C SER A 58 8.42 -20.60 7.54
N ASN A 59 9.16 -19.77 8.25
CA ASN A 59 10.46 -19.26 7.82
C ASN A 59 11.56 -20.34 7.96
N PRO A 60 12.25 -20.77 6.88
CA PRO A 60 13.47 -21.56 6.98
C PRO A 60 14.67 -20.68 7.40
N GLY A 61 14.53 -20.00 8.55
CA GLY A 61 15.52 -19.07 9.06
C GLY A 61 16.63 -19.77 9.82
N LYS A 62 17.55 -20.46 9.11
CA LYS A 62 18.88 -20.87 9.64
C LYS A 62 19.78 -21.46 8.53
N GLN A 63 20.19 -20.66 7.53
CA GLN A 63 21.24 -21.08 6.58
C GLN A 63 22.31 -20.02 6.25
N PHE A 64 22.47 -18.98 7.07
CA PHE A 64 23.59 -18.02 6.91
C PHE A 64 24.35 -17.78 8.21
N ALA A 65 24.72 -18.85 8.92
CA ALA A 65 25.61 -18.75 10.09
C ALA A 65 27.11 -18.85 9.73
N ASP A 66 27.48 -19.28 8.52
CA ASP A 66 28.89 -19.61 8.20
C ASP A 66 29.45 -18.82 7.00
N ILE A 67 29.31 -17.49 7.01
CA ILE A 67 30.15 -16.63 6.16
C ILE A 67 30.92 -15.67 7.07
N GLY A 68 32.07 -16.13 7.55
CA GLY A 68 33.04 -15.31 8.27
C GLY A 68 33.66 -14.26 7.35
N LEU A 69 33.12 -13.04 7.36
CA LEU A 69 33.73 -11.87 6.72
C LEU A 69 34.44 -11.02 7.78
N ASP A 70 35.75 -11.15 7.80
CA ASP A 70 36.67 -10.45 8.68
C ASP A 70 36.86 -8.99 8.18
N PHE A 71 36.27 -8.02 8.89
CA PHE A 71 36.46 -6.60 8.61
C PHE A 71 37.79 -6.12 9.18
N ARG A 72 38.87 -6.21 8.40
CA ARG A 72 40.13 -5.49 8.68
C ARG A 72 40.46 -4.50 7.56
N GLY A 73 40.55 -3.23 7.95
CA GLY A 73 40.71 -2.08 7.08
C GLY A 73 41.99 -2.12 6.23
N GLY A 74 41.80 -2.02 4.91
CA GLY A 74 42.87 -1.80 3.94
C GLY A 74 42.94 -0.32 3.52
N ARG A 75 44.09 0.32 3.78
CA ARG A 75 44.42 1.68 3.31
C ARG A 75 44.51 1.68 1.78
N ARG A 76 43.75 2.53 1.09
CA ARG A 76 43.92 2.78 -0.34
C ARG A 76 45.19 3.60 -0.59
N ARG A 77 46.12 3.05 -1.38
CA ARG A 77 47.22 3.81 -2.01
C ARG A 77 46.68 4.47 -3.28
N GLU A 78 46.81 5.79 -3.37
CA GLU A 78 46.63 6.52 -4.63
C GLU A 78 47.85 6.29 -5.53
N VAL A 79 47.61 5.86 -6.77
CA VAL A 79 48.61 5.87 -7.84
C VAL A 79 48.20 6.96 -8.81
N ALA A 80 49.02 8.01 -8.90
CA ALA A 80 48.85 9.10 -9.84
C ALA A 80 49.41 8.69 -11.21
N GLU A 81 48.53 8.53 -12.20
CA GLU A 81 48.93 8.32 -13.60
C GLU A 81 48.90 9.65 -14.37
N LYS A 82 50.08 10.14 -14.76
CA LYS A 82 50.24 11.32 -15.63
C LYS A 82 49.97 10.92 -17.07
N GLN A 83 48.78 11.22 -17.60
CA GLN A 83 48.52 11.17 -19.05
C GLN A 83 48.53 12.58 -19.67
N ARG A 84 49.39 12.76 -20.67
CA ARG A 84 49.49 13.95 -21.53
C ARG A 84 48.18 14.13 -22.31
N THR A 85 47.43 15.18 -22.03
CA THR A 85 46.18 15.50 -22.75
C THR A 85 46.47 16.30 -24.02
N LYS A 86 46.13 15.76 -25.19
CA LYS A 86 45.94 16.58 -26.41
C LYS A 86 44.84 17.62 -26.10
N LYS A 87 45.05 18.90 -26.44
CA LYS A 87 44.03 19.95 -26.28
C LYS A 87 42.84 19.65 -27.21
N VAL A 88 41.83 18.96 -26.70
CA VAL A 88 40.56 18.74 -27.42
C VAL A 88 39.75 20.04 -27.34
N LYS A 89 39.37 20.61 -28.49
CA LYS A 89 38.47 21.78 -28.50
C LYS A 89 37.08 21.33 -28.03
N PRO A 90 36.49 21.98 -27.01
CA PRO A 90 35.19 21.59 -26.52
C PRO A 90 34.11 21.92 -27.56
N HIS A 91 33.07 21.09 -27.62
CA HIS A 91 31.89 21.29 -28.46
C HIS A 91 30.87 22.25 -27.83
N TYR A 92 31.07 22.59 -26.56
CA TYR A 92 30.25 23.53 -25.82
C TYR A 92 31.13 24.59 -25.13
N ASP A 93 30.63 25.81 -25.02
CA ASP A 93 31.35 26.91 -24.38
C ASP A 93 31.25 26.88 -22.84
N GLY A 94 31.84 27.90 -22.17
CA GLY A 94 31.78 28.07 -20.72
C GLY A 94 30.36 28.26 -20.15
N LYS A 95 29.39 28.63 -20.99
CA LYS A 95 27.97 28.81 -20.65
C LYS A 95 27.13 27.60 -21.09
N GLY A 96 27.75 26.57 -21.66
CA GLY A 96 27.13 25.36 -22.17
C GLY A 96 26.31 25.56 -23.45
N TYR A 97 26.63 26.57 -24.27
CA TYR A 97 26.09 26.72 -25.63
C TYR A 97 26.89 25.85 -26.58
N PHE A 98 26.20 25.21 -27.52
CA PHE A 98 26.83 24.40 -28.54
C PHE A 98 27.56 25.29 -29.55
N ILE A 99 28.84 25.00 -29.79
CA ILE A 99 29.70 25.72 -30.73
C ILE A 99 30.06 24.78 -31.89
N HIS A 100 29.61 25.08 -33.10
CA HIS A 100 30.11 24.45 -34.32
C HIS A 100 30.31 25.51 -35.42
N PRO A 101 31.43 25.52 -36.18
CA PRO A 101 31.82 26.61 -37.09
C PRO A 101 30.81 27.01 -38.18
N GLU A 102 29.83 26.16 -38.47
CA GLU A 102 28.79 26.40 -39.48
C GLU A 102 27.59 27.19 -38.94
N PHE A 103 27.42 27.29 -37.62
CA PHE A 103 26.39 28.15 -37.03
C PHE A 103 26.99 29.53 -36.78
N LYS A 104 26.32 30.57 -37.27
CA LYS A 104 26.73 31.97 -37.04
C LYS A 104 26.68 32.34 -35.56
N GLU A 105 25.76 31.73 -34.81
CA GLU A 105 25.56 31.96 -33.38
C GLU A 105 25.55 30.64 -32.58
N PRO A 106 26.09 30.61 -31.34
CA PRO A 106 26.01 29.44 -30.47
C PRO A 106 24.58 29.05 -30.13
N ILE A 107 24.24 27.77 -30.23
CA ILE A 107 22.87 27.27 -30.00
C ILE A 107 22.76 26.67 -28.60
N LYS A 108 21.73 27.09 -27.83
CA LYS A 108 21.43 26.48 -26.53
C LYS A 108 20.39 25.38 -26.70
N MET A 109 20.78 24.14 -26.46
CA MET A 109 19.89 22.98 -26.61
C MET A 109 20.02 22.05 -25.41
N CYS A 110 18.89 21.49 -24.96
CA CYS A 110 18.87 20.48 -23.92
C CYS A 110 19.44 19.15 -24.43
N ASP A 111 20.11 18.37 -23.57
CA ASP A 111 20.59 17.03 -23.93
C ASP A 111 19.45 16.02 -24.18
N CYS A 112 18.19 16.42 -24.01
CA CYS A 112 17.02 15.63 -24.40
C CYS A 112 16.70 15.74 -25.91
N LEU A 113 17.51 16.51 -26.65
CA LEU A 113 17.48 16.68 -28.10
C LEU A 113 16.17 17.28 -28.66
N ARG A 114 15.29 17.80 -27.80
CA ARG A 114 14.15 18.64 -28.21
C ARG A 114 14.61 20.08 -28.40
N GLN A 115 14.31 20.67 -29.55
CA GLN A 115 14.75 22.02 -29.93
C GLN A 115 14.19 23.09 -28.99
N ASP A 116 12.93 22.97 -28.58
CA ASP A 116 12.24 23.97 -27.73
C ASP A 116 12.16 23.56 -26.25
N CYS A 117 13.07 22.71 -25.78
CA CYS A 117 13.02 22.27 -24.39
C CYS A 117 13.56 23.35 -23.44
N PRO A 118 12.74 23.84 -22.47
CA PRO A 118 13.21 24.79 -21.46
C PRO A 118 14.17 24.14 -20.43
N GLY A 119 14.36 22.83 -20.50
CA GLY A 119 15.19 22.03 -19.60
C GLY A 119 14.36 21.01 -18.81
N CYS A 120 14.49 19.74 -19.19
CA CYS A 120 13.79 18.62 -18.58
C CYS A 120 14.64 17.80 -17.60
N PHE A 121 15.91 18.14 -17.41
CA PHE A 121 16.79 17.47 -16.46
C PHE A 121 16.79 18.18 -15.09
N PRO A 122 17.15 17.47 -14.01
CA PRO A 122 17.44 18.10 -12.72
C PRO A 122 18.50 19.19 -12.83
N LYS A 123 18.50 20.15 -11.90
CA LYS A 123 19.49 21.24 -11.88
C LYS A 123 20.92 20.65 -11.81
N CYS A 124 21.74 20.98 -12.80
CA CYS A 124 23.11 20.53 -12.87
C CYS A 124 23.92 21.03 -11.66
N ARG A 125 24.65 20.14 -10.96
CA ARG A 125 25.49 20.52 -9.81
C ARG A 125 26.66 21.44 -10.17
N LYS A 126 27.06 21.51 -11.46
CA LYS A 126 28.18 22.33 -11.94
C LYS A 126 27.74 23.70 -12.45
N CYS A 127 26.78 23.74 -13.38
CA CYS A 127 26.37 24.98 -14.05
C CYS A 127 24.93 25.42 -13.74
N THR A 128 24.27 24.76 -12.78
CA THR A 128 22.90 25.01 -12.27
C THR A 128 21.75 24.94 -13.30
N SER A 129 22.06 24.77 -14.58
CA SER A 129 21.10 24.61 -15.68
C SER A 129 20.32 23.29 -15.60
N LYS A 130 19.07 23.31 -16.09
CA LYS A 130 18.20 22.13 -16.29
C LYS A 130 18.37 21.47 -17.67
N LEU A 131 19.34 21.94 -18.47
CA LEU A 131 19.54 21.50 -19.85
C LEU A 131 20.56 20.36 -19.97
N CYS A 132 21.38 20.16 -18.93
CA CYS A 132 22.43 19.14 -18.91
C CYS A 132 21.84 17.77 -18.58
N GLY A 133 22.18 16.76 -19.37
CA GLY A 133 21.91 15.36 -19.06
C GLY A 133 22.88 14.84 -17.98
N PRO A 134 23.37 13.59 -18.08
CA PRO A 134 24.24 13.01 -17.05
C PRO A 134 25.58 13.74 -16.89
N ILE A 135 26.02 14.49 -17.92
CA ILE A 135 27.27 15.24 -17.92
C ILE A 135 27.01 16.71 -18.24
N CYS A 136 27.53 17.61 -17.41
CA CYS A 136 27.44 19.07 -17.60
C CYS A 136 27.87 19.51 -19.00
N GLN A 137 27.11 20.42 -19.61
CA GLN A 137 27.40 20.99 -20.93
C GLN A 137 28.56 21.99 -20.90
N THR A 138 28.85 22.66 -19.77
CA THR A 138 29.93 23.65 -19.69
C THR A 138 31.29 23.05 -20.07
N ASN A 139 31.92 23.60 -21.11
CA ASN A 139 33.21 23.16 -21.67
C ASN A 139 33.25 21.67 -22.05
N ARG A 140 32.09 21.08 -22.37
CA ARG A 140 32.00 19.65 -22.71
C ARG A 140 32.58 19.40 -24.10
N ASN A 141 33.41 18.35 -24.21
CA ASN A 141 34.05 17.92 -25.46
C ASN A 141 33.35 16.75 -26.16
N THR A 142 32.18 16.34 -25.68
CA THR A 142 31.32 15.30 -26.25
C THR A 142 29.94 15.85 -26.56
N ILE A 143 29.26 15.24 -27.54
CA ILE A 143 27.91 15.62 -27.96
C ILE A 143 27.05 14.35 -27.96
N PRO A 144 25.84 14.36 -27.36
CA PRO A 144 24.89 13.28 -27.54
C PRO A 144 24.40 13.25 -28.99
N ILE A 145 24.62 12.14 -29.69
CA ILE A 145 24.18 11.96 -31.09
C ILE A 145 22.74 11.43 -31.13
N GLN A 146 22.38 10.58 -30.18
CA GLN A 146 21.08 9.94 -30.08
C GLN A 146 20.79 9.65 -28.61
N ILE A 147 19.52 9.71 -28.23
CA ILE A 147 19.05 9.27 -26.90
C ILE A 147 17.86 8.34 -27.08
N SER A 148 17.82 7.30 -26.25
CA SER A 148 16.62 6.49 -26.04
C SER A 148 15.82 7.10 -24.89
N VAL A 149 14.54 7.38 -25.12
CA VAL A 149 13.63 7.88 -24.09
C VAL A 149 12.79 6.71 -23.60
N ASN A 150 13.20 6.15 -22.46
CA ASN A 150 12.44 5.10 -21.79
C ASN A 150 11.15 5.72 -21.21
N GLY A 151 9.99 5.10 -21.44
CA GLY A 151 8.66 5.60 -21.03
C GLY A 151 7.75 6.14 -22.15
N LEU A 152 8.21 6.15 -23.41
CA LEU A 152 7.38 6.44 -24.60
C LEU A 152 7.57 5.35 -25.67
N GLY A 153 7.44 4.07 -25.28
CA GLY A 153 7.57 2.95 -26.22
C GLY A 153 8.95 2.79 -26.88
N GLY A 154 10.03 3.20 -26.22
CA GLY A 154 11.38 3.11 -26.78
C GLY A 154 11.72 4.19 -27.81
N LEU A 155 11.05 5.35 -27.75
CA LEU A 155 11.28 6.46 -28.67
C LEU A 155 12.76 6.86 -28.73
N ILE A 156 13.33 6.75 -29.93
CA ILE A 156 14.67 7.21 -30.26
C ILE A 156 14.59 8.66 -30.74
N ARG A 157 15.38 9.54 -30.12
CA ARG A 157 15.58 10.91 -30.62
C ARG A 157 17.00 11.09 -31.10
N ASN A 158 17.15 11.49 -32.36
CA ASN A 158 18.44 11.84 -32.96
C ASN A 158 18.72 13.33 -32.77
N ASN A 159 20.00 13.68 -32.66
CA ASN A 159 20.41 15.06 -32.48
C ASN A 159 20.17 15.84 -33.77
N PRO A 160 19.31 16.88 -33.76
CA PRO A 160 18.98 17.62 -34.98
C PRO A 160 20.18 18.38 -35.58
N LEU A 161 21.29 18.52 -34.85
CA LEU A 161 22.52 19.20 -35.28
C LEU A 161 23.65 18.23 -35.71
N VAL A 162 23.50 16.91 -35.53
CA VAL A 162 24.53 15.91 -35.85
C VAL A 162 23.87 14.61 -36.35
N ASN A 163 24.08 14.27 -37.62
CA ASN A 163 23.47 13.10 -38.26
C ASN A 163 24.25 11.80 -38.02
N GLU A 164 23.59 10.68 -38.31
CA GLU A 164 24.00 9.27 -38.19
C GLU A 164 25.40 8.95 -38.76
N LYS A 165 25.87 9.69 -39.77
CA LYS A 165 27.25 9.53 -40.34
C LYS A 165 28.19 10.69 -39.96
N GLY A 166 27.89 11.45 -38.92
CA GLY A 166 28.76 12.52 -38.41
C GLY A 166 28.81 13.80 -39.27
N LYS A 167 27.90 13.95 -40.23
CA LYS A 167 27.67 15.21 -40.96
C LYS A 167 26.42 15.89 -40.37
N LYS A 168 25.89 16.94 -41.01
CA LYS A 168 24.93 17.87 -40.38
C LYS A 168 23.84 18.35 -41.33
N LYS A 169 22.71 18.74 -40.76
CA LYS A 169 21.61 19.44 -41.44
C LYS A 169 21.72 20.95 -41.24
N LYS A 170 21.48 21.73 -42.30
CA LYS A 170 21.17 23.17 -42.23
C LYS A 170 19.74 23.33 -41.71
N GLN A 171 19.54 24.14 -40.68
CA GLN A 171 18.19 24.53 -40.24
C GLN A 171 17.71 25.70 -41.11
N LYS A 172 16.64 25.50 -41.88
CA LYS A 172 15.95 26.54 -42.64
C LYS A 172 14.64 26.83 -41.90
N VAL A 173 14.41 28.08 -41.55
CA VAL A 173 13.22 28.57 -40.85
C VAL A 173 12.22 29.05 -41.90
N SER A 174 11.00 28.50 -41.90
CA SER A 174 9.79 29.15 -42.43
C SER A 174 8.55 28.40 -41.98
N ASN A 175 7.60 29.16 -41.42
CA ASN A 175 6.19 28.82 -41.25
C ASN A 175 5.54 28.57 -42.62
N GLU A 176 4.55 27.67 -42.69
CA GLU A 176 3.29 27.86 -43.41
C GLU A 176 2.36 26.65 -43.22
N GLU A 177 1.07 26.94 -43.38
CA GLU A 177 -0.13 26.17 -43.04
C GLU A 177 -0.53 25.16 -44.14
N GLU A 178 -1.43 24.27 -43.72
CA GLU A 178 -2.53 23.61 -44.46
C GLU A 178 -2.28 22.51 -45.53
N GLU A 179 -3.06 21.45 -45.29
CA GLU A 179 -3.92 20.66 -46.19
C GLU A 179 -3.44 19.36 -46.89
N ASP A 180 -4.41 18.42 -46.81
CA ASP A 180 -4.79 17.28 -47.65
C ASP A 180 -4.26 15.85 -47.40
N GLU A 181 -5.22 15.06 -46.90
CA GLU A 181 -5.75 13.76 -47.39
C GLU A 181 -4.81 12.81 -48.14
N ASP A 182 -4.76 11.55 -47.65
CA ASP A 182 -4.90 10.40 -48.54
C ASP A 182 -5.33 9.15 -47.74
N ASP A 183 -6.46 8.59 -48.18
CA ASP A 183 -7.02 7.29 -47.81
C ASP A 183 -6.09 6.15 -48.24
N GLN A 184 -5.74 5.23 -47.33
CA GLN A 184 -5.39 3.85 -47.69
C GLN A 184 -5.96 2.84 -46.68
N GLU A 185 -7.08 2.28 -47.09
CA GLU A 185 -7.67 1.03 -46.63
C GLU A 185 -6.79 -0.16 -47.10
N TYR A 186 -6.27 -0.99 -46.18
CA TYR A 186 -6.18 -2.45 -46.39
C TYR A 186 -5.80 -3.25 -45.12
N SER A 187 -6.64 -4.26 -44.85
CA SER A 187 -6.40 -5.55 -44.18
C SER A 187 -6.28 -5.65 -42.65
N GLN A 188 -7.38 -6.12 -42.06
CA GLN A 188 -7.40 -6.86 -40.79
C GLN A 188 -6.54 -8.14 -40.89
N PRO A 189 -5.77 -8.49 -39.84
CA PRO A 189 -5.44 -9.88 -39.55
C PRO A 189 -6.54 -10.50 -38.69
N SER A 190 -6.90 -11.69 -39.12
CA SER A 190 -7.82 -12.66 -38.52
C SER A 190 -7.56 -12.94 -37.04
N THR A 191 -8.66 -13.24 -36.37
CA THR A 191 -8.78 -13.95 -35.10
C THR A 191 -7.86 -15.17 -35.03
N GLU A 192 -6.83 -15.09 -34.20
CA GLU A 192 -6.22 -16.26 -33.57
C GLU A 192 -6.55 -16.18 -32.08
N GLU A 193 -7.25 -17.22 -31.61
CA GLU A 193 -7.57 -17.46 -30.21
C GLU A 193 -6.24 -17.66 -29.47
N GLU A 194 -5.79 -16.66 -28.71
CA GLU A 194 -4.66 -16.84 -27.80
C GLU A 194 -5.12 -17.65 -26.60
N GLU A 195 -4.62 -18.88 -26.55
CA GLU A 195 -4.79 -19.87 -25.50
C GLU A 195 -4.49 -19.29 -24.11
N GLU A 196 -5.39 -19.57 -23.17
CA GLU A 196 -5.24 -19.33 -21.74
C GLU A 196 -3.90 -19.92 -21.26
N THR A 197 -2.97 -19.06 -20.85
CA THR A 197 -1.79 -19.51 -20.09
C THR A 197 -2.26 -19.81 -18.67
N ASP A 198 -2.69 -21.05 -18.46
CA ASP A 198 -3.03 -21.62 -17.16
C ASP A 198 -1.82 -21.53 -16.21
N ASP A 199 -1.97 -20.74 -15.14
CA ASP A 199 -1.20 -20.94 -13.91
C ASP A 199 -1.61 -22.31 -13.33
N PRO A 200 -0.71 -23.29 -13.23
CA PRO A 200 -1.04 -24.65 -12.80
C PRO A 200 -1.53 -24.76 -11.33
N ASN A 201 -1.55 -23.65 -10.57
CA ASN A 201 -2.10 -23.60 -9.21
C ASN A 201 -3.36 -22.72 -9.06
N PHE A 202 -3.85 -22.08 -10.12
CA PHE A 202 -5.06 -21.26 -10.06
C PHE A 202 -6.20 -22.00 -10.77
N ASP A 203 -7.07 -22.67 -10.01
CA ASP A 203 -8.33 -23.21 -10.52
C ASP A 203 -9.46 -22.20 -10.26
N PRO A 204 -9.89 -21.40 -11.26
CA PRO A 204 -11.05 -20.52 -11.15
C PRO A 204 -12.39 -21.28 -11.00
N LYS A 205 -12.37 -22.63 -10.95
CA LYS A 205 -13.53 -23.51 -10.77
C LYS A 205 -13.58 -24.23 -9.41
N ASP A 206 -12.84 -23.79 -8.38
CA ASP A 206 -13.11 -24.27 -7.02
C ASP A 206 -14.51 -23.77 -6.57
N PRO A 207 -15.51 -24.65 -6.35
CA PRO A 207 -16.89 -24.25 -6.07
C PRO A 207 -17.06 -23.62 -4.68
N ASP A 208 -16.04 -23.67 -3.82
CA ASP A 208 -16.12 -23.13 -2.46
C ASP A 208 -15.56 -21.69 -2.34
N PHE A 209 -15.33 -20.99 -3.47
CA PHE A 209 -14.71 -19.68 -3.47
C PHE A 209 -15.67 -18.50 -3.20
N THR A 210 -15.97 -18.25 -1.93
CA THR A 210 -16.63 -17.00 -1.51
C THR A 210 -15.64 -15.91 -1.14
N PRO A 211 -15.85 -14.66 -1.58
CA PRO A 211 -15.12 -13.51 -1.09
C PRO A 211 -15.36 -13.28 0.40
N LEU A 212 -14.30 -13.02 1.16
CA LEU A 212 -14.40 -12.57 2.56
C LEU A 212 -14.96 -11.15 2.62
N VAL A 213 -15.85 -10.86 3.57
CA VAL A 213 -16.41 -9.51 3.75
C VAL A 213 -15.79 -8.84 4.98
N PHE A 214 -15.25 -7.64 4.78
CA PHE A 214 -14.67 -6.80 5.82
C PHE A 214 -15.49 -5.54 6.03
N GLY A 215 -15.91 -5.27 7.26
CA GLY A 215 -16.58 -4.04 7.66
C GLY A 215 -15.58 -2.96 8.08
N MET A 216 -15.78 -1.72 7.64
CA MET A 216 -14.97 -0.58 8.13
C MET A 216 -15.55 -0.01 9.42
N ILE A 217 -14.71 0.11 10.44
CA ILE A 217 -14.98 0.94 11.63
C ILE A 217 -14.25 2.26 11.42
N HIS A 218 -15.02 3.31 11.08
CA HIS A 218 -14.50 4.67 10.97
C HIS A 218 -14.43 5.28 12.37
N VAL A 219 -13.24 5.30 12.96
CA VAL A 219 -13.04 5.82 14.31
C VAL A 219 -13.37 7.32 14.34
N PRO A 220 -14.18 7.80 15.30
CA PRO A 220 -14.41 9.22 15.49
C PRO A 220 -13.11 10.01 15.63
N ALA A 221 -13.14 11.30 15.28
CA ALA A 221 -11.97 12.17 15.23
C ALA A 221 -11.15 12.11 16.53
N LEU A 222 -9.86 11.78 16.39
CA LEU A 222 -8.95 11.50 17.50
C LEU A 222 -8.40 12.78 18.14
N PRO A 223 -8.03 12.75 19.45
CA PRO A 223 -7.35 13.86 20.08
C PRO A 223 -6.11 14.31 19.29
N GLY A 224 -5.95 15.63 19.15
CA GLY A 224 -4.92 16.23 18.29
C GLY A 224 -5.44 16.64 16.91
N THR A 225 -6.60 16.12 16.48
CA THR A 225 -7.19 16.49 15.18
C THR A 225 -8.22 17.63 15.31
N PRO A 226 -8.41 18.47 14.28
CA PRO A 226 -9.28 19.65 14.36
C PRO A 226 -10.75 19.35 14.65
N LYS A 227 -11.23 18.15 14.31
CA LYS A 227 -12.62 17.74 14.50
C LYS A 227 -12.85 16.94 15.79
N SER A 228 -11.82 16.73 16.60
CA SER A 228 -11.93 16.01 17.87
C SER A 228 -12.88 16.73 18.83
N LYS A 229 -13.95 16.04 19.24
CA LYS A 229 -14.95 16.56 20.20
C LYS A 229 -15.24 15.58 21.34
N LEU A 230 -14.93 14.30 21.14
CA LEU A 230 -15.28 13.23 22.08
C LEU A 230 -14.11 12.93 23.01
N SER A 231 -14.41 12.47 24.23
CA SER A 231 -13.39 11.91 25.11
C SER A 231 -12.93 10.56 24.56
N LEU A 232 -11.71 10.13 24.90
CA LEU A 232 -11.21 8.81 24.49
C LEU A 232 -12.15 7.68 24.90
N ASN A 233 -12.85 7.78 26.03
CA ASN A 233 -13.83 6.77 26.45
C ASN A 233 -15.06 6.77 25.55
N ALA A 234 -15.59 7.94 25.18
CA ALA A 234 -16.74 8.01 24.27
C ALA A 234 -16.40 7.48 22.87
N ILE A 235 -15.18 7.72 22.38
CA ILE A 235 -14.69 7.13 21.11
C ILE A 235 -14.60 5.60 21.23
N ASP A 236 -14.08 5.10 22.34
CA ASP A 236 -13.94 3.67 22.61
C ASP A 236 -15.30 2.95 22.61
N GLU A 237 -16.34 3.57 23.20
CA GLU A 237 -17.70 2.99 23.18
C GLU A 237 -18.27 2.90 21.77
N VAL A 238 -18.09 3.92 20.93
CA VAL A 238 -18.52 3.87 19.52
C VAL A 238 -17.80 2.72 18.78
N VAL A 239 -16.49 2.57 18.97
CA VAL A 239 -15.71 1.50 18.35
C VAL A 239 -16.19 0.12 18.81
N LYS A 240 -16.48 -0.05 20.10
CA LYS A 240 -17.02 -1.30 20.67
C LYS A 240 -18.39 -1.63 20.11
N ASP A 241 -19.28 -0.64 20.03
CA ASP A 241 -20.63 -0.81 19.49
C ASP A 241 -20.59 -1.24 18.02
N GLU A 242 -19.76 -0.62 17.20
CA GLU A 242 -19.62 -1.02 15.79
C GLU A 242 -19.02 -2.42 15.63
N ALA A 243 -18.01 -2.77 16.44
CA ALA A 243 -17.45 -4.12 16.44
C ALA A 243 -18.50 -5.19 16.83
N GLU A 244 -19.34 -4.89 17.81
CA GLU A 244 -20.43 -5.77 18.25
C GLU A 244 -21.52 -5.90 17.18
N ILE A 245 -21.86 -4.83 16.48
CA ILE A 245 -22.81 -4.86 15.34
C ILE A 245 -22.28 -5.77 14.24
N TYR A 246 -21.03 -5.57 13.79
CA TYR A 246 -20.46 -6.39 12.72
C TYR A 246 -20.38 -7.87 13.09
N LYS A 247 -20.00 -8.16 14.35
CA LYS A 247 -19.99 -9.52 14.88
C LYS A 247 -21.38 -10.17 14.83
N LYS A 248 -22.41 -9.45 15.30
CA LYS A 248 -23.81 -9.93 15.28
C LYS A 248 -24.34 -10.14 13.86
N CYS A 249 -23.86 -9.39 12.89
CA CYS A 249 -24.25 -9.52 11.49
C CYS A 249 -23.45 -10.59 10.74
N GLY A 250 -22.44 -11.20 11.37
CA GLY A 250 -21.68 -12.32 10.80
C GLY A 250 -20.68 -11.92 9.72
N VAL A 251 -20.16 -10.69 9.76
CA VAL A 251 -19.08 -10.23 8.85
C VAL A 251 -17.79 -10.99 9.16
N ASP A 252 -17.02 -11.36 8.12
CA ASP A 252 -15.83 -12.22 8.27
C ASP A 252 -14.63 -11.47 8.91
N GLY A 253 -14.54 -10.16 8.71
CA GLY A 253 -13.51 -9.33 9.31
C GLY A 253 -13.90 -7.87 9.53
N ILE A 254 -13.08 -7.13 10.28
CA ILE A 254 -13.22 -5.68 10.44
C ILE A 254 -11.89 -4.96 10.22
N ILE A 255 -11.94 -3.71 9.77
CA ILE A 255 -10.77 -2.85 9.62
C ILE A 255 -11.06 -1.54 10.35
N LEU A 256 -10.19 -1.16 11.28
CA LEU A 256 -10.26 0.15 11.95
C LEU A 256 -9.52 1.19 11.11
N GLU A 257 -10.12 2.37 10.94
CA GLU A 257 -9.55 3.46 10.16
C GLU A 257 -9.83 4.81 10.82
N ASN A 258 -8.86 5.71 10.86
CA ASN A 258 -9.01 7.06 11.42
C ASN A 258 -9.62 8.06 10.42
N MET A 259 -10.69 7.67 9.71
CA MET A 259 -11.32 8.44 8.62
C MET A 259 -11.85 9.83 9.06
N HIS A 260 -12.12 10.03 10.35
CA HIS A 260 -12.63 11.32 10.84
C HIS A 260 -11.54 12.34 11.22
N ASP A 261 -10.26 11.98 11.10
CA ASP A 261 -9.09 12.83 11.41
C ASP A 261 -8.81 13.89 10.34
N LEU A 262 -9.85 14.55 9.84
CA LEU A 262 -9.74 15.55 8.79
C LEU A 262 -9.16 16.88 9.32
N PRO A 263 -8.21 17.51 8.60
CA PRO A 263 -7.49 17.00 7.43
C PRO A 263 -6.40 16.00 7.82
N TYR A 264 -6.13 15.03 6.95
CA TYR A 264 -5.16 13.97 7.24
C TYR A 264 -3.71 14.48 7.21
N SER A 265 -2.89 13.93 8.09
CA SER A 265 -1.46 14.24 8.20
C SER A 265 -0.63 13.16 7.52
N MET A 266 0.32 13.54 6.66
CA MET A 266 1.27 12.60 6.07
C MET A 266 2.01 11.81 7.16
N SER A 267 2.41 10.58 6.83
CA SER A 267 3.10 9.65 7.75
C SER A 267 4.23 10.22 8.62
N LYS A 268 4.96 11.26 8.17
CA LYS A 268 6.04 11.91 8.94
C LYS A 268 5.53 12.85 10.05
N ASP A 269 4.29 13.32 9.93
CA ASP A 269 3.64 14.29 10.80
C ASP A 269 2.57 13.64 11.70
N VAL A 270 2.33 12.33 11.54
CA VAL A 270 1.46 11.56 12.45
C VAL A 270 2.16 11.42 13.80
N GLY A 271 1.57 12.06 14.82
CA GLY A 271 2.09 12.06 16.18
C GLY A 271 1.80 10.77 16.96
N PRO A 272 2.51 10.56 18.08
CA PRO A 272 2.35 9.38 18.93
C PRO A 272 0.94 9.26 19.54
N GLU A 273 0.22 10.36 19.69
CA GLU A 273 -1.16 10.39 20.19
C GLU A 273 -2.12 9.58 19.31
N ILE A 274 -1.95 9.62 17.99
CA ILE A 274 -2.75 8.85 17.03
C ILE A 274 -2.45 7.36 17.18
N VAL A 275 -1.17 6.99 17.26
CA VAL A 275 -0.73 5.59 17.45
C VAL A 275 -1.26 5.04 18.77
N ALA A 276 -1.16 5.80 19.86
CA ALA A 276 -1.62 5.40 21.18
C ALA A 276 -3.15 5.22 21.23
N ALA A 277 -3.90 6.18 20.68
CA ALA A 277 -5.36 6.10 20.63
C ALA A 277 -5.84 4.92 19.77
N MET A 278 -5.31 4.78 18.55
CA MET A 278 -5.65 3.66 17.66
C MET A 278 -5.29 2.30 18.27
N THR A 279 -4.18 2.20 19.02
CA THR A 279 -3.82 0.98 19.76
C THR A 279 -4.87 0.63 20.79
N ARG A 280 -5.29 1.61 21.61
CA ARG A 280 -6.34 1.40 22.61
C ARG A 280 -7.62 0.86 21.96
N PHE A 281 -8.10 1.52 20.91
CA PHE A 281 -9.35 1.16 20.25
C PHE A 281 -9.27 -0.19 19.52
N SER A 282 -8.11 -0.51 18.95
CA SER A 282 -7.86 -1.81 18.33
C SER A 282 -7.92 -2.94 19.35
N ILE A 283 -7.33 -2.76 20.54
CA ILE A 283 -7.42 -3.76 21.62
C ILE A 283 -8.88 -3.94 22.08
N SER A 284 -9.63 -2.85 22.23
CA SER A 284 -11.05 -2.92 22.61
C SER A 284 -11.91 -3.66 21.58
N ALA A 285 -11.78 -3.30 20.30
CA ALA A 285 -12.50 -3.95 19.21
C ALA A 285 -12.09 -5.43 19.07
N ALA A 286 -10.80 -5.76 19.19
CA ALA A 286 -10.31 -7.14 19.12
C ALA A 286 -10.94 -8.01 20.20
N LYS A 287 -11.02 -7.53 21.46
CA LYS A 287 -11.67 -8.26 22.56
C LYS A 287 -13.13 -8.61 22.27
N ILE A 288 -13.86 -7.72 21.61
CA ILE A 288 -15.28 -7.95 21.27
C ILE A 288 -15.39 -8.87 20.06
N PHE A 289 -14.72 -8.51 18.97
CA PHE A 289 -14.87 -9.15 17.67
C PHE A 289 -14.28 -10.57 17.66
N LYS A 290 -13.06 -10.75 18.22
CA LYS A 290 -12.36 -12.05 18.29
C LYS A 290 -12.80 -12.95 19.44
N SER A 291 -13.79 -12.56 20.27
CA SER A 291 -14.27 -13.43 21.37
C SER A 291 -15.18 -14.58 20.92
N SER A 292 -15.50 -14.66 19.63
CA SER A 292 -16.32 -15.75 19.09
C SER A 292 -15.47 -17.00 18.79
N LYS A 293 -16.12 -18.16 18.65
CA LYS A 293 -15.46 -19.39 18.18
C LYS A 293 -15.19 -19.38 16.67
N LEU A 294 -15.78 -18.45 15.93
CA LEU A 294 -15.55 -18.31 14.51
C LEU A 294 -14.25 -17.54 14.29
N PRO A 295 -13.42 -17.96 13.34
CA PRO A 295 -12.26 -17.18 12.93
C PRO A 295 -12.71 -15.79 12.46
N SER A 296 -12.08 -14.75 12.99
CA SER A 296 -12.45 -13.36 12.73
C SER A 296 -11.19 -12.56 12.47
N LEU A 297 -11.05 -12.04 11.26
CA LEU A 297 -9.86 -11.27 10.86
C LEU A 297 -10.04 -9.80 11.23
N MET A 298 -8.98 -9.20 11.74
CA MET A 298 -8.97 -7.80 12.11
C MET A 298 -7.76 -7.11 11.52
N GLY A 299 -8.02 -5.99 10.86
CA GLY A 299 -6.99 -5.12 10.31
C GLY A 299 -7.07 -3.70 10.82
N ILE A 300 -6.08 -2.91 10.43
CA ILE A 300 -6.05 -1.47 10.70
C ILE A 300 -5.47 -0.70 9.52
N GLN A 301 -5.97 0.52 9.35
CA GLN A 301 -5.44 1.55 8.49
C GLN A 301 -5.23 2.83 9.30
N ILE A 302 -4.06 3.43 9.15
CA ILE A 302 -3.84 4.83 9.56
C ILE A 302 -3.55 5.60 8.28
N LEU A 303 -4.44 6.54 7.98
CA LEU A 303 -4.52 7.22 6.70
C LEU A 303 -3.28 8.06 6.37
N ALA A 304 -3.21 8.48 5.11
CA ALA A 304 -2.13 9.25 4.52
C ALA A 304 -0.76 8.52 4.59
N GLY A 305 -0.80 7.20 4.35
CA GLY A 305 0.40 6.38 4.17
C GLY A 305 1.19 6.13 5.44
N ALA A 306 0.56 6.27 6.61
CA ALA A 306 1.14 6.01 7.92
C ALA A 306 1.27 4.50 8.22
N ASN A 307 1.78 3.74 7.25
CA ASN A 307 1.79 2.28 7.27
C ASN A 307 2.68 1.71 8.40
N CYS A 308 3.80 2.37 8.73
CA CYS A 308 4.65 1.93 9.86
C CYS A 308 3.94 2.13 11.21
N GLN A 309 3.18 3.22 11.34
CA GLN A 309 2.33 3.46 12.51
C GLN A 309 1.24 2.41 12.61
N ALA A 310 0.51 2.15 11.51
CA ALA A 310 -0.50 1.09 11.44
C ALA A 310 0.08 -0.27 11.82
N LEU A 311 1.29 -0.60 11.34
CA LEU A 311 1.97 -1.86 11.67
C LEU A 311 2.34 -1.95 13.15
N SER A 312 2.76 -0.84 13.76
CA SER A 312 3.06 -0.78 15.20
C SER A 312 1.82 -1.03 16.04
N VAL A 313 0.69 -0.43 15.64
CA VAL A 313 -0.61 -0.67 16.29
C VAL A 313 -1.05 -2.12 16.12
N ALA A 314 -0.95 -2.66 14.89
CA ALA A 314 -1.31 -4.04 14.60
C ALA A 314 -0.51 -5.03 15.45
N ALA A 315 0.80 -4.80 15.60
CA ALA A 315 1.66 -5.64 16.44
C ALA A 315 1.31 -5.55 17.93
N ALA A 316 1.02 -4.36 18.44
CA ALA A 316 0.66 -4.16 19.83
C ALA A 316 -0.73 -4.71 20.18
N ALA A 317 -1.66 -4.73 19.22
CA ALA A 317 -3.04 -5.19 19.40
C ALA A 317 -3.29 -6.61 18.88
N GLU A 318 -2.25 -7.32 18.42
CA GLU A 318 -2.34 -8.68 17.88
C GLU A 318 -3.38 -8.79 16.73
N LEU A 319 -3.30 -7.84 15.81
CA LEU A 319 -4.10 -7.82 14.59
C LEU A 319 -3.48 -8.68 13.50
N ASP A 320 -4.28 -9.03 12.50
CA ASP A 320 -3.90 -10.01 11.48
C ASP A 320 -3.25 -9.34 10.26
N PHE A 321 -3.63 -8.09 9.97
CA PHE A 321 -3.10 -7.35 8.83
C PHE A 321 -3.15 -5.84 9.00
N ILE A 322 -2.43 -5.14 8.14
CA ILE A 322 -2.64 -3.71 7.88
C ILE A 322 -3.12 -3.50 6.44
N ARG A 323 -3.95 -2.48 6.26
CA ARG A 323 -4.21 -1.90 4.96
C ARG A 323 -3.22 -0.75 4.72
N ALA A 324 -2.36 -0.93 3.73
CA ALA A 324 -1.24 -0.04 3.44
C ALA A 324 -1.50 0.81 2.19
N GLU A 325 -1.34 2.12 2.32
CA GLU A 325 -1.44 3.05 1.20
C GLU A 325 -0.07 3.39 0.63
N CYS A 326 0.04 3.67 -0.67
CA CYS A 326 1.31 4.10 -1.28
C CYS A 326 2.47 3.15 -0.97
N PHE A 327 2.23 1.83 -1.05
CA PHE A 327 3.25 0.84 -0.79
C PHE A 327 4.32 0.84 -1.89
N VAL A 328 3.88 0.68 -3.14
CA VAL A 328 4.69 0.83 -4.35
C VAL A 328 4.27 2.07 -5.13
N PHE A 329 5.24 2.62 -5.86
CA PHE A 329 5.10 3.85 -6.65
C PHE A 329 4.70 5.10 -5.83
N ALA A 330 4.88 6.27 -6.44
CA ALA A 330 4.46 7.53 -5.85
C ALA A 330 3.13 7.97 -6.46
N HIS A 331 2.35 8.74 -5.70
CA HIS A 331 1.13 9.38 -6.18
C HIS A 331 0.92 10.74 -5.51
N VAL A 332 0.08 11.58 -6.11
CA VAL A 332 -0.28 12.88 -5.56
C VAL A 332 -1.68 12.79 -4.96
N ALA A 333 -1.77 12.79 -3.64
CA ALA A 333 -3.02 12.73 -2.89
C ALA A 333 -3.43 14.11 -2.38
N ASP A 334 -4.57 14.19 -1.68
CA ASP A 334 -5.06 15.42 -1.04
C ASP A 334 -4.04 16.01 -0.05
N GLU A 335 -3.22 15.15 0.57
CA GLU A 335 -2.17 15.53 1.51
C GLU A 335 -0.86 15.96 0.82
N GLY A 336 -0.77 15.78 -0.50
CA GLY A 336 0.38 16.13 -1.33
C GLY A 336 1.09 14.91 -1.95
N PHE A 337 2.39 15.06 -2.22
CA PHE A 337 3.19 14.03 -2.89
C PHE A 337 3.53 12.88 -1.92
N MET A 338 2.90 11.73 -2.10
CA MET A 338 3.13 10.51 -1.33
C MET A 338 4.19 9.65 -2.02
N GLN A 339 5.20 9.22 -1.25
CA GLN A 339 6.28 8.36 -1.73
C GLN A 339 6.00 6.91 -1.39
N GLY A 340 6.29 6.01 -2.34
CA GLY A 340 6.30 4.56 -2.11
C GLY A 340 7.10 4.19 -0.87
N ASN A 341 6.50 3.41 0.04
CA ASN A 341 7.11 3.11 1.35
C ASN A 341 7.47 1.63 1.59
N ALA A 342 7.37 0.76 0.58
CA ALA A 342 7.62 -0.68 0.69
C ALA A 342 8.93 -1.03 1.42
N ALA A 343 10.06 -0.51 0.93
CA ALA A 343 11.37 -0.82 1.52
C ALA A 343 11.47 -0.41 3.00
N LYS A 344 10.86 0.72 3.39
CA LYS A 344 10.85 1.18 4.79
C LYS A 344 9.93 0.28 5.63
N LEU A 345 8.73 0.01 5.13
CA LEU A 345 7.72 -0.78 5.82
C LEU A 345 8.18 -2.22 6.06
N MET A 346 8.73 -2.90 5.05
CA MET A 346 9.13 -4.29 5.18
C MET A 346 10.34 -4.49 6.10
N ARG A 347 11.29 -3.55 6.09
CA ARG A 347 12.39 -3.54 7.07
C ARG A 347 11.88 -3.27 8.47
N PHE A 348 10.95 -2.32 8.60
CA PHE A 348 10.34 -2.01 9.90
C PHE A 348 9.56 -3.21 10.46
N ARG A 349 8.78 -3.92 9.62
CA ARG A 349 8.09 -5.17 9.95
C ARG A 349 9.01 -6.19 10.60
N ARG A 350 10.15 -6.48 9.94
CA ARG A 350 11.20 -7.35 10.49
C ARG A 350 11.79 -6.83 11.79
N ASN A 351 12.07 -5.52 11.87
CA ASN A 351 12.70 -4.92 13.05
C ASN A 351 11.84 -5.03 14.31
N ILE A 352 10.52 -5.00 14.18
CA ILE A 352 9.59 -5.14 15.32
C ILE A 352 9.04 -6.56 15.48
N CYS A 353 9.58 -7.53 14.75
CA CYS A 353 9.14 -8.94 14.77
C CYS A 353 7.65 -9.13 14.41
N ALA A 354 7.13 -8.33 13.46
CA ALA A 354 5.73 -8.33 13.04
C ALA A 354 5.49 -9.04 11.70
N GLU A 355 6.34 -10.00 11.32
CA GLU A 355 6.17 -10.75 10.07
C GLU A 355 4.93 -11.64 10.02
N ASN A 356 4.30 -11.87 11.16
CA ASN A 356 2.99 -12.53 11.25
C ASN A 356 1.81 -11.60 10.87
N ILE A 357 2.07 -10.33 10.56
CA ILE A 357 1.06 -9.34 10.18
C ILE A 357 1.16 -9.09 8.67
N ALA A 358 0.08 -9.40 7.96
CA ALA A 358 0.01 -9.21 6.52
C ALA A 358 -0.08 -7.72 6.14
N VAL A 359 0.53 -7.36 5.02
CA VAL A 359 0.52 -6.02 4.43
C VAL A 359 -0.28 -6.08 3.14
N ILE A 360 -1.57 -5.70 3.22
CA ILE A 360 -2.48 -5.67 2.08
C ILE A 360 -2.52 -4.24 1.54
N THR A 361 -2.21 -4.04 0.26
CA THR A 361 -1.86 -2.71 -0.25
C THR A 361 -2.88 -2.13 -1.21
N ASP A 362 -3.30 -0.88 -1.03
CA ASP A 362 -4.04 -0.15 -2.06
C ASP A 362 -3.15 0.10 -3.29
N ILE A 363 -3.58 -0.42 -4.44
CA ILE A 363 -2.98 -0.13 -5.75
C ILE A 363 -3.87 0.87 -6.50
N LYS A 364 -3.24 1.86 -7.16
CA LYS A 364 -3.90 3.08 -7.68
C LYS A 364 -4.92 3.66 -6.69
N LYS A 365 -4.45 3.97 -5.47
CA LYS A 365 -5.23 4.55 -4.35
C LYS A 365 -6.28 5.58 -4.83
N LYS A 366 -7.50 5.46 -4.31
CA LYS A 366 -8.58 6.48 -4.40
C LYS A 366 -8.12 7.85 -3.87
N HIS A 367 -8.77 8.93 -4.33
CA HIS A 367 -8.42 10.32 -3.93
C HIS A 367 -6.94 10.65 -4.17
N SER A 368 -6.38 10.10 -5.25
CA SER A 368 -5.00 10.38 -5.65
C SER A 368 -4.91 10.45 -7.17
N SER A 369 -4.06 11.35 -7.64
CA SER A 369 -3.65 11.43 -9.03
C SER A 369 -2.46 10.50 -9.27
N HIS A 370 -2.61 9.65 -10.29
CA HIS A 370 -1.58 8.72 -10.76
C HIS A 370 -0.91 9.21 -12.04
N ALA A 371 -0.98 10.51 -12.36
CA ALA A 371 -0.44 11.07 -13.60
C ALA A 371 1.08 10.85 -13.76
N ILE A 372 1.82 10.83 -12.64
CA ILE A 372 3.28 10.60 -12.63
C ILE A 372 3.67 9.13 -12.83
N THR A 373 2.70 8.23 -12.76
CA THR A 373 2.82 6.77 -12.91
C THR A 373 1.79 6.26 -13.91
N ALA A 374 1.37 7.13 -14.84
CA ALA A 374 0.34 6.82 -15.82
C ALA A 374 0.82 5.79 -16.86
N ASP A 375 2.13 5.63 -16.99
CA ASP A 375 2.79 4.60 -17.78
C ASP A 375 2.77 3.22 -17.10
N VAL A 376 2.34 3.13 -15.85
CA VAL A 376 2.24 1.87 -15.09
C VAL A 376 0.79 1.41 -15.07
N SER A 377 0.55 0.25 -15.66
CA SER A 377 -0.74 -0.44 -15.67
C SER A 377 -1.14 -0.94 -14.26
N ILE A 378 -2.38 -1.36 -14.06
CA ILE A 378 -2.81 -1.83 -12.73
C ILE A 378 -2.22 -3.21 -12.42
N GLY A 379 -2.03 -4.05 -13.44
CA GLY A 379 -1.34 -5.34 -13.37
C GLY A 379 0.13 -5.18 -13.01
N GLU A 380 0.85 -4.25 -13.64
CA GLU A 380 2.24 -3.96 -13.27
C GLU A 380 2.38 -3.42 -11.84
N MET A 381 1.41 -2.64 -11.35
CA MET A 381 1.39 -2.23 -9.95
C MET A 381 1.21 -3.42 -9.00
N ALA A 382 0.33 -4.36 -9.33
CA ALA A 382 0.15 -5.59 -8.55
C ALA A 382 1.41 -6.47 -8.57
N HIS A 383 2.01 -6.67 -9.75
CA HIS A 383 3.28 -7.38 -9.90
C HIS A 383 4.39 -6.74 -9.08
N ALA A 384 4.48 -5.40 -9.10
CA ALA A 384 5.45 -4.69 -8.27
C ALA A 384 5.18 -4.88 -6.78
N THR A 385 3.92 -4.81 -6.32
CA THR A 385 3.57 -5.10 -4.92
C THR A 385 4.07 -6.49 -4.51
N GLU A 386 3.83 -7.51 -5.31
CA GLU A 386 4.28 -8.88 -5.08
C GLU A 386 5.81 -8.99 -5.04
N PHE A 387 6.49 -8.39 -6.03
CA PHE A 387 7.95 -8.34 -6.08
C PHE A 387 8.55 -7.64 -4.84
N PHE A 388 7.88 -6.61 -4.32
CA PHE A 388 8.26 -5.90 -3.11
C PHE A 388 7.73 -6.54 -1.82
N LEU A 389 7.28 -7.81 -1.89
CA LEU A 389 6.88 -8.68 -0.79
C LEU A 389 5.56 -8.31 -0.11
N GLY A 390 4.69 -7.51 -0.74
CA GLY A 390 3.34 -7.28 -0.24
C GLY A 390 2.53 -8.58 -0.19
N ASP A 391 1.60 -8.68 0.76
CA ASP A 391 0.86 -9.93 1.03
C ASP A 391 -0.54 -9.96 0.39
N GLY A 392 -0.94 -8.87 -0.26
CA GLY A 392 -2.22 -8.73 -0.94
C GLY A 392 -2.38 -7.37 -1.60
N VAL A 393 -3.32 -7.27 -2.54
CA VAL A 393 -3.62 -6.03 -3.26
C VAL A 393 -5.08 -5.64 -3.09
N ILE A 394 -5.34 -4.35 -3.03
CA ILE A 394 -6.67 -3.76 -2.91
C ILE A 394 -6.91 -2.89 -4.13
N LEU A 395 -7.92 -3.27 -4.92
CA LEU A 395 -8.43 -2.48 -6.03
C LEU A 395 -9.46 -1.49 -5.51
N THR A 396 -9.25 -0.20 -5.82
CA THR A 396 -10.18 0.86 -5.45
C THR A 396 -10.68 1.60 -6.67
N GLY A 397 -11.96 1.97 -6.71
CA GLY A 397 -12.44 2.99 -7.65
C GLY A 397 -11.82 4.38 -7.34
N ASN A 398 -11.97 5.32 -8.27
CA ASN A 398 -11.32 6.64 -8.21
C ASN A 398 -11.68 7.47 -6.95
N ALA A 399 -12.87 7.27 -6.38
CA ALA A 399 -13.36 7.96 -5.19
C ALA A 399 -14.21 7.05 -4.29
N THR A 400 -14.41 7.46 -3.03
CA THR A 400 -15.27 6.74 -2.07
C THR A 400 -16.69 6.57 -2.63
N GLY A 401 -17.16 5.32 -2.72
CA GLY A 401 -18.49 4.99 -3.23
C GLY A 401 -18.54 4.76 -4.74
N GLN A 402 -17.45 4.99 -5.47
CA GLN A 402 -17.32 4.57 -6.87
C GLN A 402 -16.73 3.16 -6.95
N PRO A 403 -17.32 2.26 -7.77
CA PRO A 403 -16.84 0.90 -7.93
C PRO A 403 -15.48 0.87 -8.64
N ALA A 404 -14.69 -0.16 -8.35
CA ALA A 404 -13.53 -0.51 -9.17
C ALA A 404 -13.97 -0.92 -10.58
N ASN A 405 -13.07 -0.85 -11.56
CA ASN A 405 -13.35 -1.38 -12.89
C ASN A 405 -13.22 -2.92 -12.85
N VAL A 406 -14.25 -3.62 -13.35
CA VAL A 406 -14.26 -5.09 -13.40
C VAL A 406 -13.17 -5.65 -14.32
N HIS A 407 -12.66 -4.85 -15.26
CA HIS A 407 -11.51 -5.25 -16.08
C HIS A 407 -10.20 -5.24 -15.29
N ASP A 408 -10.04 -4.35 -14.32
CA ASP A 408 -8.80 -4.20 -13.54
C ASP A 408 -8.48 -5.49 -12.76
N ILE A 409 -9.50 -6.19 -12.25
CA ILE A 409 -9.26 -7.44 -11.52
C ILE A 409 -8.72 -8.56 -12.43
N LYS A 410 -9.13 -8.60 -13.70
CA LYS A 410 -8.59 -9.57 -14.66
C LYS A 410 -7.12 -9.28 -14.94
N GLU A 411 -6.79 -8.01 -15.16
CA GLU A 411 -5.41 -7.58 -15.40
C GLU A 411 -4.50 -7.88 -14.19
N VAL A 412 -4.98 -7.61 -12.96
CA VAL A 412 -4.25 -7.95 -11.73
C VAL A 412 -3.98 -9.45 -11.64
N ARG A 413 -4.99 -10.30 -11.89
CA ARG A 413 -4.85 -11.77 -11.83
C ARG A 413 -3.87 -12.31 -12.89
N GLN A 414 -3.74 -11.64 -14.03
CA GLN A 414 -2.76 -12.02 -15.06
C GLN A 414 -1.31 -11.69 -14.67
N HIS A 415 -1.11 -10.74 -13.75
CA HIS A 415 0.23 -10.21 -13.42
C HIS A 415 0.69 -10.54 -11.99
N SER A 416 -0.20 -11.04 -11.14
CA SER A 416 0.10 -11.33 -9.74
C SER A 416 -0.69 -12.51 -9.18
N SER A 417 -0.02 -13.29 -8.32
CA SER A 417 -0.63 -14.40 -7.58
C SER A 417 -1.25 -13.97 -6.24
N LEU A 418 -1.10 -12.69 -5.86
CA LEU A 418 -1.54 -12.18 -4.58
C LEU A 418 -3.07 -12.21 -4.43
N PRO A 419 -3.58 -12.36 -3.20
CA PRO A 419 -4.99 -12.12 -2.90
C PRO A 419 -5.43 -10.69 -3.29
N VAL A 420 -6.56 -10.59 -3.98
CA VAL A 420 -7.15 -9.37 -4.52
C VAL A 420 -8.43 -9.01 -3.77
N PHE A 421 -8.44 -7.85 -3.13
CA PHE A 421 -9.60 -7.31 -2.43
C PHE A 421 -10.19 -6.13 -3.22
N ILE A 422 -11.51 -5.94 -3.16
CA ILE A 422 -12.15 -4.70 -3.66
C ILE A 422 -12.40 -3.76 -2.49
N GLY A 423 -11.74 -2.59 -2.54
CA GLY A 423 -11.66 -1.63 -1.44
C GLY A 423 -12.57 -0.41 -1.54
N SER A 424 -13.37 -0.29 -2.61
CA SER A 424 -14.30 0.84 -2.78
C SER A 424 -15.50 0.48 -3.65
N GLY A 425 -16.67 1.05 -3.30
CA GLY A 425 -17.87 1.03 -4.13
C GLY A 425 -18.59 -0.31 -4.24
N ILE A 426 -18.24 -1.30 -3.41
CA ILE A 426 -19.01 -2.54 -3.31
C ILE A 426 -20.36 -2.26 -2.64
N THR A 427 -21.40 -2.76 -3.28
CA THR A 427 -22.79 -2.71 -2.85
C THR A 427 -23.43 -4.06 -3.11
N SER A 428 -24.61 -4.28 -2.51
CA SER A 428 -25.48 -5.41 -2.80
C SER A 428 -25.73 -5.66 -4.30
N ASN A 429 -25.73 -4.60 -5.12
CA ASN A 429 -26.11 -4.70 -6.53
C ASN A 429 -24.96 -5.12 -7.45
N ASN A 430 -23.71 -4.78 -7.10
CA ASN A 430 -22.54 -4.97 -7.97
C ASN A 430 -21.54 -6.01 -7.44
N ALA A 431 -21.69 -6.53 -6.22
CA ALA A 431 -20.76 -7.52 -5.66
C ALA A 431 -20.58 -8.76 -6.56
N LYS A 432 -21.65 -9.18 -7.25
CA LYS A 432 -21.64 -10.28 -8.22
C LYS A 432 -20.69 -10.07 -9.41
N ASP A 433 -20.42 -8.81 -9.76
CA ASP A 433 -19.57 -8.47 -10.90
C ASP A 433 -18.08 -8.66 -10.56
N PHE A 434 -17.75 -8.74 -9.26
CA PHE A 434 -16.40 -8.95 -8.74
C PHE A 434 -16.18 -10.36 -8.20
N LYS A 435 -16.74 -11.37 -8.87
CA LYS A 435 -16.61 -12.79 -8.49
C LYS A 435 -15.17 -13.33 -8.39
N LEU A 436 -14.22 -12.65 -9.04
CA LEU A 436 -12.81 -13.01 -9.02
C LEU A 436 -12.06 -12.46 -7.79
N ALA A 437 -12.71 -11.67 -6.93
CA ALA A 437 -12.09 -11.06 -5.76
C ALA A 437 -12.07 -12.01 -4.57
N ASP A 438 -10.97 -12.02 -3.82
CA ASP A 438 -10.84 -12.81 -2.60
C ASP A 438 -11.51 -12.17 -1.38
N GLY A 439 -11.79 -10.87 -1.45
CA GLY A 439 -12.58 -10.20 -0.44
C GLY A 439 -13.10 -8.81 -0.82
N PHE A 440 -14.05 -8.34 -0.03
CA PHE A 440 -14.70 -7.06 -0.16
C PHE A 440 -14.51 -6.25 1.12
N ILE A 441 -14.02 -5.02 0.99
CA ILE A 441 -13.96 -4.06 2.09
C ILE A 441 -15.10 -3.07 1.91
N VAL A 442 -16.08 -3.14 2.81
CA VAL A 442 -17.34 -2.40 2.71
C VAL A 442 -17.43 -1.38 3.83
N GLY A 443 -17.46 -0.10 3.43
CA GLY A 443 -17.61 1.03 4.36
C GLY A 443 -19.00 1.66 4.26
N SER A 444 -19.14 2.65 3.37
CA SER A 444 -20.33 3.51 3.30
C SER A 444 -21.64 2.76 3.03
N HIS A 445 -21.62 1.64 2.29
CA HIS A 445 -22.82 0.83 2.01
C HIS A 445 -23.44 0.24 3.28
N PHE A 446 -22.65 -0.05 4.32
CA PHE A 446 -23.12 -0.58 5.61
C PHE A 446 -23.62 0.49 6.57
N LYS A 447 -23.57 1.76 6.17
CA LYS A 447 -23.93 2.91 6.98
C LYS A 447 -25.26 3.47 6.49
N THR A 448 -26.05 4.07 7.38
CA THR A 448 -27.35 4.62 7.01
C THR A 448 -27.20 5.66 5.89
N HIS A 449 -28.16 5.69 4.96
CA HIS A 449 -28.14 6.56 3.78
C HIS A 449 -26.91 6.39 2.86
N GLY A 450 -26.11 5.33 3.01
CA GLY A 450 -24.91 5.14 2.21
C GLY A 450 -23.79 6.14 2.51
N LYS A 451 -23.80 6.78 3.69
CA LYS A 451 -22.85 7.83 4.08
C LYS A 451 -21.89 7.34 5.15
N TRP A 452 -20.60 7.42 4.88
CA TRP A 452 -19.57 6.89 5.78
C TRP A 452 -19.53 7.55 7.17
N GLN A 453 -20.05 8.78 7.30
CA GLN A 453 -20.13 9.54 8.55
C GLN A 453 -21.25 9.10 9.49
N GLU A 454 -22.24 8.36 8.98
CA GLU A 454 -23.44 8.00 9.73
C GLU A 454 -23.23 6.69 10.52
N SER A 455 -24.22 6.29 11.32
CA SER A 455 -24.19 5.02 12.04
C SER A 455 -24.34 3.81 11.10
N LEU A 456 -23.86 2.65 11.55
CA LEU A 456 -24.11 1.37 10.89
C LEU A 456 -25.60 1.03 10.86
N ASP A 457 -26.03 0.35 9.80
CA ASP A 457 -27.36 -0.23 9.67
C ASP A 457 -27.27 -1.76 9.69
N PRO A 458 -27.63 -2.42 10.81
CA PRO A 458 -27.55 -3.88 10.93
C PRO A 458 -28.38 -4.64 9.89
N GLU A 459 -29.51 -4.09 9.44
CA GLU A 459 -30.37 -4.76 8.48
C GLU A 459 -29.78 -4.72 7.08
N ILE A 460 -29.13 -3.61 6.70
CA ILE A 460 -28.36 -3.54 5.45
C ILE A 460 -27.19 -4.54 5.46
N ILE A 461 -26.47 -4.65 6.57
CA ILE A 461 -25.33 -5.57 6.69
C ILE A 461 -25.82 -7.03 6.57
N LYS A 462 -26.86 -7.42 7.33
CA LYS A 462 -27.43 -8.78 7.25
C LYS A 462 -27.92 -9.11 5.85
N SER A 463 -28.63 -8.17 5.22
CA SER A 463 -29.13 -8.34 3.85
C SER A 463 -27.99 -8.56 2.85
N PHE A 464 -26.93 -7.76 2.95
CA PHE A 464 -25.73 -7.92 2.13
C PHE A 464 -25.05 -9.27 2.37
N MET A 465 -24.84 -9.65 3.64
CA MET A 465 -24.23 -10.94 3.96
C MET A 465 -25.06 -12.10 3.39
N HIS A 466 -26.40 -12.06 3.53
CA HIS A 466 -27.32 -13.04 2.96
C HIS A 466 -27.23 -13.14 1.43
N GLN A 467 -27.02 -12.02 0.74
CA GLN A 467 -26.88 -11.98 -0.72
C GLN A 467 -25.54 -12.51 -1.23
N ILE A 468 -24.50 -12.49 -0.40
CA ILE A 468 -23.17 -13.03 -0.73
C ILE A 468 -23.03 -14.51 -0.34
N LEU A 469 -23.87 -15.02 0.58
CA LEU A 469 -23.92 -16.44 0.90
C LEU A 469 -24.04 -17.38 -0.31
N PRO A 470 -24.80 -17.08 -1.39
CA PRO A 470 -24.87 -17.92 -2.58
C PRO A 470 -23.56 -18.02 -3.36
N PHE A 471 -22.59 -17.12 -3.15
CA PHE A 471 -21.22 -17.28 -3.65
C PHE A 471 -20.40 -18.26 -2.78
N LYS A 472 -21.00 -18.88 -1.75
CA LYS A 472 -20.51 -20.08 -1.02
C LYS A 472 -20.83 -21.36 -1.80
N LYS A 473 -20.86 -21.23 -3.14
CA LYS A 473 -21.13 -22.14 -4.27
C LYS A 473 -20.62 -21.49 -5.57
#